data_AF-A0A9W3STJ6-F1
#
_entry.id   AF-A0A9W3STJ6-F1
#
_cell.length_a   1.000
_cell.length_b   1.000
_cell.length_c   1.000
_cell.angle_alpha   90.00
_cell.angle_beta   90.00
_cell.angle_gamma   90.00
#
_symmetry.space_group_name_H-M   'P 1'
#
loop_
_entity.id
_entity.type
_entity.pdbx_description
1 polymer ?
#
loop_
_entity_poly.entity_id
_entity_poly.type
_entity_poly.pdbx_seq_one_letter_code
_entity_poly.pdbx_strand_id
1 'polypeptide(L)'
;MKYIEIGIGNRWFVRTETENKDGTEFEERGIIKPIYFESLYIRIWFRKTCFIFDTKEGFKKDKKRRVEYKFIVGIVSRLDKEEVG
;
A
#
# COMPACT_ATOMS: atom_id res chain seq x y z
N MET A 1 0.71 4.43 -9.14
CA MET A 1 -0.42 3.61 -8.64
C MET A 1 -1.11 4.31 -7.46
N LYS A 2 -2.30 3.89 -7.05
CA LYS A 2 -2.92 4.27 -5.77
C LYS A 2 -2.83 3.10 -4.79
N TYR A 3 -2.34 3.33 -3.59
CA TYR A 3 -2.23 2.35 -2.53
C TYR A 3 -3.13 2.78 -1.37
N ILE A 4 -4.27 2.13 -1.22
CA ILE A 4 -5.23 2.46 -0.17
C ILE A 4 -4.99 1.50 0.99
N GLU A 5 -4.52 2.03 2.11
CA GLU A 5 -4.06 1.28 3.27
C GLU A 5 -4.91 1.55 4.50
N ILE A 6 -5.25 0.49 5.21
CA ILE A 6 -5.83 0.53 6.56
C ILE A 6 -4.92 -0.24 7.52
N GLY A 7 -4.62 0.33 8.67
CA GLY A 7 -3.74 -0.34 9.61
C GLY A 7 -3.30 0.46 10.81
N ILE A 8 -2.60 -0.24 11.70
CA ILE A 8 -2.01 0.32 12.92
C ILE A 8 -0.51 0.49 12.70
N GLY A 9 0.04 1.63 13.17
CA GLY A 9 1.45 1.98 13.03
C GLY A 9 1.78 2.88 11.83
N ASN A 10 0.77 3.25 11.03
CA ASN A 10 0.84 4.35 10.07
C ASN A 10 0.45 5.69 10.74
N ARG A 11 0.74 6.81 10.07
CA ARG A 11 0.38 8.17 10.53
C ARG A 11 -1.12 8.34 10.74
N TRP A 12 -1.93 7.67 9.91
CA TRP A 12 -3.38 7.61 10.00
C TRP A 12 -3.85 6.17 9.91
N PHE A 13 -5.01 5.88 10.53
CA PHE A 13 -5.63 4.55 10.49
C PHE A 13 -6.03 4.12 9.08
N VAL A 14 -6.47 5.08 8.25
CA VAL A 14 -6.76 4.91 6.83
C VAL A 14 -6.02 5.99 6.04
N ARG A 15 -5.29 5.59 5.01
CA ARG A 15 -4.56 6.49 4.11
C ARG A 15 -4.60 5.99 2.68
N THR A 16 -4.44 6.90 1.73
CA THR A 16 -4.19 6.59 0.33
C THR A 16 -2.86 7.22 -0.07
N GLU A 17 -1.97 6.43 -0.64
CA GLU A 17 -0.71 6.89 -1.21
C GLU A 17 -0.83 6.85 -2.72
N THR A 18 -0.69 8.00 -3.37
CA THR A 18 -0.83 8.12 -4.82
C THR A 18 0.53 8.41 -5.44
N GLU A 19 0.97 7.50 -6.29
CA GLU A 19 2.21 7.57 -7.05
C GLU A 19 1.86 7.86 -8.52
N ASN A 20 2.21 9.04 -9.00
CA ASN A 20 1.96 9.47 -10.38
C ASN A 20 2.97 8.85 -11.36
N LYS A 21 2.63 8.85 -12.66
CA LYS A 21 3.51 8.39 -13.74
C LYS A 21 4.84 9.17 -13.79
N ASP A 22 4.82 10.42 -13.35
CA ASP A 22 5.99 11.30 -13.24
C ASP A 22 6.89 11.00 -12.02
N GLY A 23 6.58 9.94 -11.25
CA GLY A 23 7.33 9.56 -10.04
C GLY A 23 7.05 10.42 -8.82
N THR A 24 6.07 11.32 -8.89
CA THR A 24 5.64 12.13 -7.73
C THR A 24 4.74 11.29 -6.83
N GLU A 25 5.08 11.22 -5.55
CA GLU A 25 4.31 10.52 -4.51
C GLU A 25 3.64 11.54 -3.58
N PHE A 26 2.37 11.32 -3.25
CA PHE A 26 1.67 12.10 -2.22
C PHE A 26 0.79 11.20 -1.34
N GLU A 27 0.76 11.53 -0.04
CA GLU A 27 -0.05 10.83 0.95
C GLU A 27 -1.31 11.64 1.28
N GLU A 28 -2.47 11.01 1.15
CA GLU A 28 -3.77 11.56 1.50
C GLU A 28 -4.40 10.77 2.65
N ARG A 29 -5.12 11.46 3.53
CA ARG A 29 -5.87 10.82 4.62
C ARG A 29 -7.21 10.31 4.10
N GLY A 30 -7.51 9.04 4.36
CA GLY A 30 -8.77 8.41 3.94
C GLY A 30 -8.68 7.63 2.63
N ILE A 31 -9.85 7.32 2.04
CA ILE A 31 -9.99 6.54 0.81
C ILE A 31 -10.30 7.48 -0.35
N ILE A 32 -9.43 7.50 -1.37
CA ILE A 32 -9.57 8.39 -2.52
C ILE A 32 -10.16 7.63 -3.72
N LYS A 33 -11.31 8.09 -4.21
CA LYS A 33 -12.00 7.55 -5.39
C LYS A 33 -11.50 8.25 -6.68
N PRO A 34 -11.67 7.65 -7.87
CA PRO A 34 -12.12 6.28 -8.14
C PRO A 34 -11.06 5.24 -7.74
N ILE A 35 -11.53 4.01 -7.48
CA ILE A 35 -10.71 2.85 -7.11
C ILE A 35 -10.87 1.79 -8.21
N TYR A 36 -9.77 1.47 -8.89
CA TYR A 36 -9.67 0.42 -9.90
C TYR A 36 -8.81 -0.70 -9.34
N PHE A 37 -9.44 -1.63 -8.63
CA PHE A 37 -8.75 -2.71 -7.92
C PHE A 37 -7.81 -3.51 -8.83
N GLU A 38 -6.57 -3.67 -8.38
CA GLU A 38 -5.53 -4.43 -9.08
C GLU A 38 -5.01 -5.60 -8.23
N SER A 39 -4.66 -5.34 -6.97
CA SER A 39 -4.20 -6.39 -6.04
C SER A 39 -4.53 -6.01 -4.60
N LEU A 40 -4.46 -7.01 -3.71
CA LEU A 40 -4.55 -6.85 -2.27
C LEU A 40 -3.20 -7.23 -1.68
N TYR A 41 -2.72 -6.45 -0.71
CA TYR A 41 -1.55 -6.80 0.07
C TYR A 41 -1.75 -6.68 1.57
N ILE A 42 -0.99 -7.47 2.31
CA ILE A 42 -0.87 -7.41 3.75
C ILE A 42 0.60 -7.10 4.07
N ARG A 43 0.83 -6.06 4.86
CA ARG A 43 2.15 -5.65 5.31
C ARG A 43 2.23 -5.76 6.83
N ILE A 44 3.11 -6.63 7.30
CA ILE A 44 3.38 -6.84 8.72
C ILE A 44 4.81 -6.39 8.99
N TRP A 45 4.95 -5.29 9.72
CA TRP A 45 6.23 -4.90 10.29
C TRP A 45 6.33 -5.49 11.69
N PHE A 46 7.29 -6.39 11.88
CA PHE A 46 7.62 -6.96 13.18
C PHE A 46 9.10 -6.76 13.48
N ARG A 47 9.40 -5.93 14.48
CA ARG A 47 10.76 -5.56 14.87
C ARG A 47 11.54 -4.94 13.71
N LYS A 48 12.62 -5.59 13.28
CA LYS A 48 13.48 -5.17 12.16
C LYS A 48 13.09 -5.86 10.85
N THR A 49 11.96 -6.55 10.80
CA THR A 49 11.55 -7.32 9.63
C THR A 49 10.20 -6.84 9.14
N CYS A 50 10.13 -6.53 7.84
CA CYS A 50 8.91 -6.18 7.15
C CYS A 50 8.54 -7.34 6.23
N PHE A 51 7.35 -7.89 6.43
CA PHE A 51 6.75 -8.89 5.57
C PHE A 51 5.69 -8.20 4.73
N ILE A 52 5.70 -8.44 3.42
CA ILE A 52 4.69 -7.96 2.49
C ILE A 52 4.19 -9.19 1.75
N PHE A 53 2.90 -9.43 1.80
CA PHE A 53 2.24 -10.47 1.04
C PHE A 53 1.26 -9.79 0.10
N ASP A 54 1.56 -9.78 -1.19
CA ASP A 54 0.69 -9.21 -2.22
C ASP A 54 0.12 -10.34 -3.10
N THR A 55 -1.16 -10.25 -3.47
CA THR A 55 -1.83 -11.31 -4.25
C THR A 55 -1.29 -11.43 -5.67
N LYS A 56 -0.63 -10.39 -6.21
CA LYS A 56 -0.08 -10.33 -7.56
C LYS A 56 1.43 -10.55 -7.57
N GLU A 57 2.17 -9.91 -6.66
CA GLU A 57 3.63 -10.04 -6.56
C GLU A 57 4.11 -11.18 -5.65
N GLY A 58 3.24 -11.74 -4.82
CA GLY A 58 3.56 -12.79 -3.87
C GLY A 58 4.19 -12.29 -2.57
N PHE A 59 5.01 -13.14 -1.95
CA PHE A 59 5.63 -12.88 -0.65
C PHE A 59 6.99 -12.21 -0.77
N LYS A 60 7.15 -11.07 -0.10
CA LYS A 60 8.40 -10.33 0.05
C LYS A 60 8.75 -10.20 1.54
N LYS A 61 10.04 -10.34 1.84
CA LYS A 61 10.59 -10.19 3.19
C LYS A 61 11.80 -9.27 3.14
N ASP A 62 11.77 -8.21 3.94
CA ASP A 62 12.84 -7.23 3.99
C ASP A 62 13.31 -6.97 5.43
N LYS A 63 14.62 -6.74 5.61
CA LYS A 63 15.21 -6.35 6.91
C LYS A 63 15.45 -4.85 6.96
N LYS A 64 14.79 -4.18 7.90
CA LYS A 64 14.88 -2.74 8.14
C LYS A 64 15.85 -2.42 9.28
N ARG A 65 16.50 -1.26 9.20
CA ARG A 65 17.45 -0.79 10.24
C ARG A 65 16.75 -0.47 11.56
N ARG A 66 15.55 0.08 11.49
CA ARG A 66 14.72 0.50 12.63
C ARG A 66 13.75 -0.58 13.08
N VAL A 67 13.39 -0.51 14.35
CA VAL A 67 12.37 -1.35 14.98
C VAL A 67 11.04 -0.62 14.89
N GLU A 68 10.05 -1.24 14.25
CA GLU A 68 8.66 -0.76 14.26
C GLU A 68 7.71 -1.95 14.40
N TYR A 69 6.46 -1.66 14.74
CA TYR A 69 5.37 -2.63 14.75
C TYR A 69 4.21 -2.05 13.96
N LYS A 70 3.90 -2.68 12.82
CA LYS A 70 2.82 -2.25 11.94
C LYS A 70 2.05 -3.45 11.44
N PHE A 71 0.75 -3.30 11.36
CA PHE A 71 -0.11 -4.26 10.68
C PHE A 71 -1.01 -3.47 9.75
N ILE A 72 -0.81 -3.67 8.44
CA ILE A 72 -1.45 -2.90 7.39
C ILE A 72 -2.06 -3.88 6.39
N VAL A 73 -3.29 -3.63 6.01
CA VAL A 73 -3.95 -4.24 4.86
C VAL A 73 -4.15 -3.15 3.84
N GLY A 74 -3.70 -3.36 2.62
CA GLY A 74 -3.80 -2.37 1.56
C GLY A 74 -4.30 -2.98 0.26
N ILE A 75 -4.96 -2.16 -0.55
CA ILE A 75 -5.30 -2.49 -1.93
C ILE A 75 -4.49 -1.62 -2.87
N VAL A 76 -4.02 -2.22 -3.95
CA VAL A 76 -3.43 -1.50 -5.08
C VAL A 76 -4.56 -1.20 -6.05
N SER A 77 -4.62 0.05 -6.49
CA SER A 77 -5.55 0.56 -7.47
C SER A 77 -4.80 1.26 -8.58
N ARG A 78 -5.26 1.09 -9.82
CA ARG A 78 -4.72 1.84 -10.96
C ARG A 78 -5.21 3.30 -10.91
N LEU A 79 -4.48 4.19 -11.58
CA LEU A 79 -4.86 5.61 -11.70
C LEU A 79 -5.93 5.82 -12.77
N ASP A 80 -5.78 5.12 -13.89
CA ASP A 80 -6.63 5.27 -15.07
C ASP A 80 -7.52 4.04 -15.25
N LYS A 81 -8.70 4.27 -15.83
CA LYS A 81 -9.52 3.24 -16.45
C LYS A 81 -8.91 2.96 -17.83
N GLU A 82 -7.79 2.26 -17.91
CA GLU A 82 -7.50 1.61 -19.19
C GLU A 82 -8.60 0.57 -19.38
N GLU A 83 -9.48 0.85 -20.34
CA GLU A 83 -10.49 -0.09 -20.79
C GLU A 83 -9.76 -1.39 -21.12
N VAL A 84 -10.06 -2.43 -20.35
CA VAL A 84 -9.72 -3.80 -20.74
C VAL A 84 -10.56 -4.07 -21.99
N GLY A 85 -9.99 -3.77 -23.15
CA GLY A 85 -10.52 -4.15 -24.46
C GLY A 85 -10.32 -5.64 -24.74
#